data_AF-A0A7C3UJ59-F1
#
_entry.id   AF-A0A7C3UJ59-F1
#
_cell.length_a   1.000
_cell.length_b   1.000
_cell.length_c   1.000
_cell.angle_alpha   90.00
_cell.angle_beta   90.00
_cell.angle_gamma   90.00
#
_symmetry.space_group_name_H-M   'P 1'
#
loop_
_entity.id
_entity.type
_entity.pdbx_description
1 polymer ?
#
loop_
_entity_poly.entity_id
_entity_poly.type
_entity_poly.pdbx_seq_one_letter_code
_entity_poly.pdbx_strand_id
1 'polypeptide(L)'
;MRRINIIESQIIPIDAEIRSLEEDHERIISEVTSLKEQMRKPKGVLDRITGVFGFSERKLKKLMADSQYMSDRITELQRMRIPLIKDLDIQTSRLINRSEVKINALMDIIMKKELGADKASDQISTLLQLTRKASDLREKYIAESPTQIKAFPFSSSLADDPEKLRLGAKLSKNMAQSLRAEAEKKRRELKGLQSRKLLNEKTLEKLREIQLSNDERESSGTEGGTVGLTSNESEIRRKINELKKDIDRLSNEIRDLEEDAKSLENQSIIFEQRASQIESIPKVK
;
A
#
# COMPACT_ATOMS: atom_id res chain seq x y z
N MET A 1 8.27 -16.77 2.31
CA MET A 1 8.41 -15.33 2.62
C MET A 1 9.77 -14.73 2.29
N ARG A 2 10.91 -15.21 2.82
CA ARG A 2 12.22 -14.55 2.54
C ARG A 2 12.50 -14.28 1.04
N ARG A 3 12.26 -15.26 0.18
CA ARG A 3 12.43 -15.11 -1.29
C ARG A 3 11.40 -14.15 -1.92
N ILE A 4 10.16 -14.19 -1.45
CA ILE A 4 9.09 -13.27 -1.90
C ILE A 4 9.49 -11.82 -1.59
N ASN A 5 9.98 -11.54 -0.38
CA ASN A 5 10.41 -10.20 0.02
C ASN A 5 11.63 -9.71 -0.80
N ILE A 6 12.55 -10.60 -1.17
CA ILE A 6 13.68 -10.26 -2.04
C ILE A 6 13.16 -9.83 -3.42
N ILE A 7 12.24 -10.59 -4.00
CA ILE A 7 11.64 -10.26 -5.30
C ILE A 7 10.88 -8.94 -5.22
N GLU A 8 10.08 -8.72 -4.18
CA GLU A 8 9.38 -7.45 -3.96
C GLU A 8 10.36 -6.27 -3.88
N SER A 9 11.46 -6.41 -3.14
CA SER A 9 12.48 -5.36 -3.03
C SER A 9 13.17 -5.01 -4.35
N GLN A 10 13.15 -5.91 -5.33
CA GLN A 10 13.65 -5.67 -6.69
C GLN A 10 12.59 -5.01 -7.58
N ILE A 11 11.32 -5.32 -7.38
CA ILE A 11 10.21 -4.72 -8.16
C ILE A 11 9.96 -3.27 -7.75
N ILE A 12 10.00 -2.96 -6.45
CA ILE A 12 9.74 -1.59 -5.92
C ILE A 12 10.54 -0.48 -6.64
N PRO A 13 11.88 -0.55 -6.76
CA PRO A 13 12.64 0.49 -7.43
C PRO A 13 12.34 0.58 -8.93
N ILE A 14 12.05 -0.54 -9.59
CA ILE A 14 11.67 -0.58 -11.01
C ILE A 14 10.32 0.14 -11.21
N ASP A 15 9.33 -0.14 -10.37
CA ASP A 15 8.02 0.52 -10.44
C ASP A 15 8.10 2.02 -10.15
N ALA A 16 8.96 2.43 -9.22
CA ALA A 16 9.19 3.84 -8.93
C ALA A 16 9.85 4.58 -10.11
N GLU A 17 10.84 3.94 -10.75
CA GLU A 17 11.52 4.52 -11.93
C GLU A 17 10.58 4.61 -13.13
N ILE A 18 9.79 3.56 -13.42
CA ILE A 18 8.78 3.58 -14.49
C ILE A 18 7.79 4.73 -14.27
N ARG A 19 7.24 4.86 -13.05
CA ARG A 19 6.24 5.90 -12.75
C ARG A 19 6.82 7.31 -12.90
N SER A 20 8.05 7.53 -12.45
CA SER A 20 8.75 8.81 -12.64
C SER A 20 8.97 9.12 -14.13
N LEU A 21 9.36 8.12 -14.93
CA LEU A 21 9.58 8.29 -16.37
C LEU A 21 8.26 8.54 -17.12
N GLU A 22 7.15 7.92 -16.70
CA GLU A 22 5.82 8.17 -17.27
C GLU A 22 5.36 9.61 -16.99
N GLU A 23 5.53 10.11 -15.75
CA GLU A 23 5.22 11.50 -15.39
C GLU A 23 6.08 12.52 -16.15
N ASP A 24 7.36 12.21 -16.38
CA ASP A 24 8.24 13.06 -17.18
C ASP A 24 7.87 12.99 -18.67
N HIS A 25 7.49 11.82 -19.17
CA HIS A 25 7.07 11.62 -20.55
C HIS A 25 5.78 12.37 -20.87
N GLU A 26 4.78 12.34 -19.98
CA GLU A 26 3.55 13.13 -20.12
C GLU A 26 3.85 14.64 -20.17
N ARG A 27 4.77 15.11 -19.32
CA ARG A 27 5.23 16.51 -19.34
C ARG A 27 5.85 16.86 -20.69
N ILE A 28 6.74 16.02 -21.21
CA ILE A 28 7.36 16.25 -22.53
C ILE A 28 6.30 16.24 -23.65
N ILE A 29 5.34 15.31 -23.63
CA ILE A 29 4.27 15.27 -24.63
C ILE A 29 3.44 16.56 -24.60
N SER A 30 3.12 17.07 -23.41
CA SER A 30 2.38 18.33 -23.26
C SER A 30 3.17 19.52 -23.84
N GLU A 31 4.48 19.57 -23.60
CA GLU A 31 5.37 20.61 -24.10
C GLU A 31 5.55 20.55 -25.63
N VAL A 32 5.71 19.33 -26.17
CA VAL A 32 5.74 19.07 -27.62
C VAL A 32 4.45 19.53 -28.28
N THR A 33 3.30 19.27 -27.66
CA THR A 33 1.99 19.67 -28.18
C THR A 33 1.84 21.19 -28.19
N SER A 34 2.21 21.85 -27.10
CA SER A 34 2.22 23.33 -27.00
C SER A 34 3.15 23.97 -28.04
N LEU A 35 4.37 23.44 -28.21
CA LEU A 35 5.32 23.94 -29.21
C LEU A 35 4.81 23.76 -30.64
N LYS A 36 4.20 22.61 -30.94
CA LYS A 36 3.57 22.37 -32.27
C LYS A 36 2.44 23.35 -32.54
N GLU A 37 1.63 23.66 -31.53
CA GLU A 37 0.51 24.60 -31.67
C GLU A 37 0.98 26.05 -31.83
N GLN A 38 2.04 26.45 -31.11
CA GLN A 38 2.71 27.74 -31.31
C GLN A 38 3.26 27.88 -32.73
N MET A 39 3.81 26.80 -33.31
CA MET A 39 4.28 26.81 -34.70
C MET A 39 3.16 26.82 -35.76
N ARG A 40 1.90 26.54 -35.38
CA ARG A 40 0.75 26.44 -36.29
C ARG A 40 0.01 27.78 -36.48
N LYS A 41 0.26 28.79 -35.63
CA LYS A 41 -0.39 30.11 -35.71
C LYS A 41 0.08 30.91 -36.96
N PRO A 42 -0.82 31.68 -37.62
CA PRO A 42 -0.49 32.41 -38.84
C PRO A 42 0.55 33.51 -38.60
N LYS A 43 1.48 33.64 -39.55
CA LYS A 43 2.81 34.25 -39.37
C LYS A 43 2.82 35.75 -39.70
N GLY A 44 3.51 36.54 -38.87
CA GLY A 44 4.00 37.87 -39.24
C GLY A 44 5.41 37.82 -39.87
N VAL A 45 5.76 38.79 -40.71
CA VAL A 45 7.11 38.91 -41.32
C VAL A 45 8.22 39.02 -40.26
N LEU A 46 7.90 39.55 -39.08
CA LEU A 46 8.81 39.68 -37.93
C LEU A 46 9.23 38.33 -37.32
N ASP A 47 8.38 37.29 -37.33
CA ASP A 47 8.70 35.98 -36.75
C ASP A 47 9.75 35.18 -37.53
N ARG A 48 9.97 35.52 -38.81
CA ARG A 48 11.06 34.93 -39.63
C ARG A 48 12.42 35.55 -39.34
N ILE A 49 12.45 36.80 -38.83
CA ILE A 49 13.69 37.58 -38.65
C ILE A 49 14.30 37.34 -37.25
N THR A 50 13.50 37.02 -36.25
CA THR A 50 13.95 36.94 -34.84
C THR A 50 14.63 35.65 -34.42
N GLY A 51 14.82 34.66 -35.31
CA GLY A 51 15.51 33.40 -34.97
C GLY A 51 14.76 32.47 -34.01
N VAL A 52 13.57 32.86 -33.53
CA VAL A 52 12.69 32.11 -32.62
C VAL A 52 12.33 30.73 -33.19
N PHE A 53 12.21 30.63 -34.52
CA PHE A 53 11.90 29.37 -35.21
C PHE A 53 13.04 28.34 -35.16
N GLY A 54 14.30 28.77 -35.22
CA GLY A 54 15.45 27.86 -35.12
C GLY A 54 15.68 27.37 -33.68
N PHE A 55 15.20 28.12 -32.69
CA PHE A 55 15.22 27.74 -31.28
C PHE A 55 14.09 26.75 -30.95
N SER A 56 12.86 27.02 -31.39
CA SER A 56 11.72 26.12 -31.18
C SER A 56 11.90 24.77 -31.89
N GLU A 57 12.47 24.74 -33.10
CA GLU A 57 12.76 23.49 -33.80
C GLU A 57 13.87 22.66 -33.11
N ARG A 58 14.94 23.31 -32.64
CA ARG A 58 16.00 22.64 -31.86
C ARG A 58 15.46 22.09 -30.54
N LYS A 59 14.62 22.87 -29.85
CA LYS A 59 13.95 22.45 -28.62
C LYS A 59 13.01 21.27 -28.86
N LEU A 60 12.24 21.31 -29.94
CA LEU A 60 11.35 20.21 -30.34
C LEU A 60 12.13 18.92 -30.65
N LYS A 61 13.24 19.01 -31.39
CA LYS A 61 14.13 17.86 -31.67
C LYS A 61 14.71 17.26 -30.38
N LYS A 62 15.12 18.11 -29.44
CA LYS A 62 15.61 17.66 -28.13
C LYS A 62 14.52 16.94 -27.34
N LEU A 63 13.32 17.54 -27.22
CA LEU A 63 12.19 16.93 -26.51
C LEU A 63 11.74 15.61 -27.13
N MET A 64 11.78 15.47 -28.46
CA MET A 64 11.50 14.20 -29.13
C MET A 64 12.58 13.14 -28.83
N ALA A 65 13.85 13.53 -28.77
CA ALA A 65 14.93 12.62 -28.38
C ALA A 65 14.80 12.18 -26.90
N ASP A 66 14.46 13.12 -26.01
CA ASP A 66 14.24 12.83 -24.58
C ASP A 66 13.01 11.91 -24.38
N SER A 67 11.92 12.13 -25.13
CA SER A 67 10.73 11.26 -25.13
C SER A 67 11.04 9.84 -25.64
N GLN A 68 11.85 9.72 -26.70
CA GLN A 68 12.27 8.41 -27.21
C GLN A 68 13.14 7.68 -26.18
N TYR A 69 14.10 8.39 -25.56
CA TYR A 69 14.93 7.84 -24.50
C TYR A 69 14.11 7.32 -23.31
N MET A 70 13.12 8.09 -22.85
CA MET A 70 12.22 7.67 -21.76
C MET A 70 11.41 6.43 -22.16
N SER A 71 10.88 6.38 -23.39
CA SER A 71 10.14 5.23 -23.90
C SER A 71 11.01 3.95 -23.97
N ASP A 72 12.24 4.09 -24.45
CA ASP A 72 13.20 2.97 -24.51
C ASP A 72 13.57 2.49 -23.10
N ARG A 73 13.77 3.42 -22.16
CA ARG A 73 14.07 3.11 -20.76
C ARG A 73 12.90 2.44 -20.03
N ILE A 74 11.67 2.92 -20.22
CA ILE A 74 10.45 2.26 -19.71
C ILE A 74 10.37 0.83 -20.25
N THR A 75 10.64 0.62 -21.53
CA THR A 75 10.64 -0.72 -22.15
C THR A 75 11.70 -1.64 -21.53
N GLU A 76 12.91 -1.12 -21.28
CA GLU A 76 13.98 -1.86 -20.59
C GLU A 76 13.58 -2.26 -19.16
N LEU A 77 13.04 -1.31 -18.40
CA LEU A 77 12.55 -1.54 -17.04
C LEU A 77 11.42 -2.57 -17.02
N GLN A 78 10.49 -2.52 -17.98
CA GLN A 78 9.44 -3.53 -18.14
C GLN A 78 10.01 -4.92 -18.45
N ARG A 79 11.06 -5.03 -19.27
CA ARG A 79 11.75 -6.31 -19.53
C ARG A 79 12.37 -6.91 -18.28
N MET A 80 12.85 -6.08 -17.36
CA MET A 80 13.35 -6.55 -16.05
C MET A 80 12.21 -6.87 -15.07
N ARG A 81 11.12 -6.10 -15.11
CA ARG A 81 9.94 -6.25 -14.24
C ARG A 81 9.17 -7.56 -14.47
N ILE A 82 8.89 -7.89 -15.74
CA ILE A 82 8.08 -9.06 -16.12
C ILE A 82 8.58 -10.39 -15.52
N PRO A 83 9.87 -10.76 -15.63
CA PRO A 83 10.36 -12.03 -15.06
C PRO A 83 10.30 -12.04 -13.52
N LEU A 84 10.47 -10.88 -12.87
CA LEU A 84 10.34 -10.77 -11.42
C LEU A 84 8.90 -11.00 -10.95
N ILE A 85 7.92 -10.43 -11.66
CA ILE A 85 6.50 -10.68 -11.39
C ILE A 85 6.15 -12.15 -11.60
N LYS A 86 6.70 -12.79 -12.63
CA LYS A 86 6.51 -14.23 -12.86
C LYS A 86 7.11 -15.08 -11.74
N ASP A 87 8.32 -14.78 -11.25
CA ASP A 87 8.87 -15.50 -10.09
C ASP A 87 8.03 -15.21 -8.84
N LEU A 88 7.57 -13.96 -8.64
CA LEU A 88 6.69 -13.61 -7.52
C LEU A 88 5.41 -14.45 -7.52
N ASP A 89 4.73 -14.59 -8.66
CA ASP A 89 3.53 -15.41 -8.82
C ASP A 89 3.79 -16.89 -8.46
N ILE A 90 4.92 -17.44 -8.95
CA ILE A 90 5.32 -18.81 -8.65
C ILE A 90 5.60 -19.00 -7.16
N GLN A 91 6.36 -18.09 -6.54
CA GLN A 91 6.73 -18.22 -5.12
C GLN A 91 5.53 -18.03 -4.19
N THR A 92 4.64 -17.08 -4.50
CA THR A 92 3.41 -16.85 -3.72
C THR A 92 2.48 -18.05 -3.82
N SER A 93 2.23 -18.57 -5.03
CA SER A 93 1.41 -19.78 -5.25
C SER A 93 1.97 -21.01 -4.52
N ARG A 94 3.29 -21.24 -4.59
CA ARG A 94 3.94 -22.35 -3.86
C ARG A 94 3.81 -22.22 -2.35
N LEU A 95 3.90 -21.00 -1.82
CA LEU A 95 3.73 -20.77 -0.39
C LEU A 95 2.29 -21.05 0.05
N ILE A 96 1.31 -20.52 -0.69
CA ILE A 96 -0.12 -20.72 -0.41
C ILE A 96 -0.45 -22.21 -0.38
N ASN A 97 -0.07 -22.97 -1.42
CA ASN A 97 -0.37 -24.40 -1.50
C ASN A 97 0.30 -25.21 -0.38
N ARG A 98 1.56 -24.88 -0.03
CA ARG A 98 2.26 -25.56 1.08
C ARG A 98 1.62 -25.23 2.43
N SER A 99 1.20 -23.99 2.63
CA SER A 99 0.48 -23.57 3.83
C SER A 99 -0.85 -24.30 3.95
N GLU A 100 -1.61 -24.44 2.86
CA GLU A 100 -2.90 -25.15 2.84
C GLU A 100 -2.74 -26.62 3.27
N VAL A 101 -1.80 -27.35 2.66
CA VAL A 101 -1.51 -28.75 3.04
C VAL A 101 -1.14 -28.87 4.51
N LYS A 102 -0.30 -27.95 5.02
CA LYS A 102 0.12 -27.96 6.42
C LYS A 102 -1.00 -27.59 7.39
N ILE A 103 -1.85 -26.64 7.02
CA ILE A 103 -3.03 -26.24 7.80
C ILE A 103 -3.99 -27.44 7.92
N ASN A 104 -4.25 -28.16 6.83
CA ASN A 104 -5.09 -29.36 6.87
C ASN A 104 -4.54 -30.43 7.81
N ALA A 105 -3.23 -30.71 7.75
CA ALA A 105 -2.59 -31.67 8.66
C ALA A 105 -2.65 -31.23 10.13
N LEU A 106 -2.47 -29.93 10.41
CA LEU A 106 -2.57 -29.38 11.77
C LEU A 106 -4.02 -29.41 12.29
N MET A 107 -5.00 -29.19 11.42
CA MET A 107 -6.41 -29.33 11.78
C MET A 107 -6.76 -30.76 12.19
N ASP A 108 -6.25 -31.77 11.47
CA ASP A 108 -6.44 -33.17 11.83
C ASP A 108 -5.84 -33.51 13.22
N ILE A 109 -4.67 -32.95 13.57
CA ILE A 109 -4.05 -33.10 14.89
C ILE A 109 -4.94 -32.51 15.99
N ILE A 110 -5.53 -31.34 15.74
CA ILE A 110 -6.44 -30.68 16.70
C ILE A 110 -7.70 -31.52 16.88
N MET A 111 -8.28 -32.04 15.80
CA MET A 111 -9.49 -32.88 15.85
C MET A 111 -9.28 -34.17 16.62
N LYS A 112 -8.12 -34.82 16.45
CA LYS A 112 -7.77 -36.04 17.18
C LYS A 112 -7.42 -35.80 18.66
N LYS A 113 -7.46 -34.54 19.14
CA LYS A 113 -7.07 -34.11 20.50
C LYS A 113 -5.69 -34.63 20.89
N GLU A 114 -4.79 -34.71 19.92
CA GLU A 114 -3.43 -35.18 20.15
C GLU A 114 -2.63 -34.15 20.97
N LEU A 115 -1.59 -34.64 21.66
CA LEU A 115 -0.65 -33.80 22.41
C LEU A 115 -0.06 -32.72 21.47
N GLY A 116 -0.40 -31.46 21.71
CA GLY A 116 0.07 -30.33 20.89
C GLY A 116 -1.01 -29.56 20.14
N ALA A 117 -2.31 -29.81 20.37
CA ALA A 117 -3.41 -29.07 19.75
C ALA A 117 -3.29 -27.53 19.88
N ASP A 118 -2.85 -27.01 21.03
CA ASP A 118 -2.66 -25.57 21.22
C ASP A 118 -1.53 -25.03 20.32
N LYS A 119 -0.40 -25.75 20.26
CA LYS A 119 0.71 -25.41 19.36
C LYS A 119 0.30 -25.49 17.88
N ALA A 120 -0.56 -26.45 17.53
CA ALA A 120 -1.09 -26.59 16.18
C ALA A 120 -1.98 -25.40 15.81
N SER A 121 -2.82 -24.92 16.74
CA SER A 121 -3.64 -23.72 16.55
C SER A 121 -2.79 -22.47 16.29
N ASP A 122 -1.73 -22.25 17.07
CA ASP A 122 -0.81 -21.11 16.88
C ASP A 122 -0.07 -21.17 15.54
N GLN A 123 0.34 -22.37 15.12
CA GLN A 123 0.97 -22.58 13.83
C GLN A 123 0.01 -22.33 12.66
N ILE A 124 -1.25 -22.74 12.78
CA ILE A 124 -2.28 -22.44 11.76
C ILE A 124 -2.46 -20.93 11.62
N SER A 125 -2.59 -20.21 12.74
CA SER A 125 -2.70 -18.74 12.73
C SER A 125 -1.53 -18.08 12.00
N THR A 126 -0.31 -18.53 12.30
CA THR A 126 0.91 -18.04 11.64
C THR A 126 0.91 -18.33 10.13
N LEU A 127 0.53 -19.55 9.73
CA LEU A 127 0.47 -19.94 8.32
C LEU A 127 -0.58 -19.12 7.56
N LEU A 128 -1.74 -18.88 8.16
CA LEU A 128 -2.79 -18.05 7.57
C LEU A 128 -2.32 -16.61 7.35
N GLN A 129 -1.63 -16.00 8.33
CA GLN A 129 -1.05 -14.67 8.16
C GLN A 129 -0.02 -14.63 7.01
N LEU A 130 0.81 -15.67 6.87
CA LEU A 130 1.80 -15.75 5.79
C LEU A 130 1.15 -15.90 4.41
N THR A 131 0.14 -16.78 4.32
CA THR A 131 -0.65 -16.98 3.10
C THR A 131 -1.32 -15.69 2.68
N ARG A 132 -1.91 -14.97 3.64
CA ARG A 132 -2.54 -13.68 3.40
C ARG A 132 -1.56 -12.65 2.84
N LYS A 133 -0.42 -12.45 3.50
CA LYS A 133 0.62 -11.53 3.02
C LYS A 133 1.08 -11.87 1.60
N ALA A 134 1.16 -13.16 1.27
CA ALA A 134 1.52 -13.59 -0.07
C ALA A 134 0.42 -13.30 -1.10
N SER A 135 -0.85 -13.47 -0.73
CA SER A 135 -1.99 -13.10 -1.57
C SER A 135 -2.06 -11.59 -1.82
N ASP A 136 -1.88 -10.77 -0.79
CA ASP A 136 -1.91 -9.30 -0.91
C ASP A 136 -0.80 -8.80 -1.86
N LEU A 137 0.41 -9.38 -1.76
CA LEU A 137 1.52 -9.09 -2.68
C LEU A 137 1.22 -9.53 -4.10
N ARG A 138 0.57 -10.67 -4.26
CA ARG A 138 0.17 -11.17 -5.57
C ARG A 138 -0.82 -10.22 -6.23
N GLU A 139 -1.86 -9.81 -5.49
CA GLU A 139 -2.88 -8.86 -5.97
C GLU A 139 -2.25 -7.51 -6.33
N LYS A 140 -1.37 -6.97 -5.49
CA LYS A 140 -0.67 -5.70 -5.72
C LYS A 140 0.11 -5.64 -7.04
N TYR A 141 0.76 -6.73 -7.44
CA TYR A 141 1.71 -6.73 -8.56
C TYR A 141 1.20 -7.44 -9.83
N ILE A 142 0.22 -8.34 -9.72
CA ILE A 142 -0.23 -9.21 -10.83
C ILE A 142 -1.62 -8.81 -11.36
N ALA A 143 -2.34 -7.88 -10.74
CA ALA A 143 -3.70 -7.54 -11.15
C ALA A 143 -3.82 -6.85 -12.53
N GLU A 144 -3.88 -7.68 -13.58
CA GLU A 144 -4.90 -7.70 -14.65
C GLU A 144 -5.42 -9.14 -14.79
N SER A 145 -6.25 -9.57 -13.84
CA SER A 145 -7.06 -10.79 -13.97
C SER A 145 -8.35 -10.64 -13.14
N PRO A 146 -9.54 -10.57 -13.76
CA PRO A 146 -10.82 -10.46 -13.06
C PRO A 146 -11.27 -11.73 -12.32
N THR A 147 -10.43 -12.77 -12.24
CA THR A 147 -10.87 -14.11 -11.82
C THR A 147 -9.82 -14.82 -10.98
N GLN A 148 -9.41 -14.19 -9.88
CA GLN A 148 -8.91 -14.96 -8.76
C GLN A 148 -9.61 -14.49 -7.50
N ILE A 149 -10.67 -15.26 -7.19
CA ILE A 149 -11.35 -15.33 -5.90
C ILE A 149 -10.32 -15.06 -4.80
N LYS A 150 -10.67 -14.22 -3.83
CA LYS A 150 -10.05 -14.18 -2.49
C LYS A 150 -10.11 -15.60 -1.91
N ALA A 151 -9.21 -16.45 -2.37
CA ALA A 151 -9.17 -17.86 -2.06
C ALA A 151 -8.52 -17.94 -0.69
N PHE A 152 -9.35 -17.77 0.33
CA PHE A 152 -9.03 -18.30 1.63
C PHE A 152 -8.77 -19.81 1.47
N PRO A 153 -7.75 -20.36 2.14
CA PRO A 153 -7.21 -21.72 1.91
C PRO A 153 -8.13 -22.85 2.37
N PHE A 154 -9.44 -22.63 2.42
CA PHE A 154 -10.43 -23.59 2.90
C PHE A 154 -11.41 -24.03 1.81
N SER A 155 -11.29 -23.54 0.57
CA SER A 155 -12.36 -23.64 -0.42
C SER A 155 -12.55 -25.03 -1.04
N SER A 156 -11.56 -25.93 -1.00
CA SER A 156 -11.67 -27.23 -1.70
C SER A 156 -11.70 -28.45 -0.77
N SER A 157 -11.11 -28.39 0.43
CA SER A 157 -10.92 -29.55 1.31
C SER A 157 -11.82 -29.60 2.57
N LEU A 158 -12.53 -28.52 2.91
CA LEU A 158 -13.45 -28.48 4.07
C LEU A 158 -14.89 -28.89 3.73
N ALA A 159 -15.16 -29.24 2.47
CA ALA A 159 -16.50 -29.18 1.90
C ALA A 159 -17.56 -30.07 2.58
N ASP A 160 -17.15 -31.17 3.24
CA ASP A 160 -18.06 -32.27 3.59
C ASP A 160 -17.97 -32.78 5.04
N ASP A 161 -17.13 -32.18 5.90
CA ASP A 161 -16.99 -32.59 7.31
C ASP A 161 -17.45 -31.48 8.28
N PRO A 162 -18.57 -31.67 9.01
CA PRO A 162 -19.12 -30.66 9.90
C PRO A 162 -18.19 -30.32 11.08
N GLU A 163 -17.34 -31.24 11.53
CA GLU A 163 -16.38 -30.96 12.61
C GLU A 163 -15.21 -30.10 12.11
N LYS A 164 -14.72 -30.36 10.89
CA LYS A 164 -13.68 -29.51 10.23
C LYS A 164 -14.20 -28.12 9.96
N LEU A 165 -15.46 -27.97 9.57
CA LEU A 165 -16.11 -26.68 9.38
C LEU A 165 -16.22 -25.89 10.69
N ARG A 166 -16.63 -26.54 11.80
CA ARG A 166 -16.65 -25.89 13.12
C ARG A 166 -15.26 -25.49 13.61
N LEU A 167 -14.24 -26.31 13.33
CA LEU A 167 -12.85 -25.96 13.64
C LEU A 167 -12.39 -24.76 12.81
N GLY A 168 -12.69 -24.74 11.52
CA GLY A 168 -12.44 -23.61 10.63
C GLY A 168 -13.11 -22.32 11.13
N ALA A 169 -14.36 -22.41 11.59
CA ALA A 169 -15.07 -21.27 12.19
C ALA A 169 -14.35 -20.74 13.43
N LYS A 170 -13.98 -21.63 14.36
CA LYS A 170 -13.26 -21.25 15.58
C LYS A 170 -11.93 -20.57 15.28
N LEU A 171 -11.19 -21.07 14.29
CA LEU A 171 -9.92 -20.48 13.84
C LEU A 171 -10.14 -19.10 13.22
N SER A 172 -11.14 -18.94 12.35
CA SER A 172 -11.50 -17.64 11.77
C SER A 172 -11.89 -16.62 12.84
N LYS A 173 -12.65 -17.03 13.86
CA LYS A 173 -13.03 -16.18 14.99
C LYS A 173 -11.82 -15.74 15.82
N ASN A 174 -10.92 -16.66 16.13
CA ASN A 174 -9.68 -16.35 16.87
C ASN A 174 -8.77 -15.40 16.07
N MET A 175 -8.68 -15.59 14.76
CA MET A 175 -7.91 -14.71 13.88
C MET A 175 -8.54 -13.31 13.79
N ALA A 176 -9.87 -13.21 13.70
CA ALA A 176 -10.59 -11.93 13.76
C ALA A 176 -10.31 -11.19 15.08
N GLN A 177 -10.28 -11.89 16.21
CA GLN A 177 -9.92 -11.31 17.51
C GLN A 177 -8.47 -10.81 17.53
N SER A 178 -7.52 -11.57 16.96
CA SER A 178 -6.12 -11.14 16.83
C SER A 178 -6.00 -9.86 15.99
N LEU A 179 -6.70 -9.77 14.86
CA LEU A 179 -6.68 -8.58 14.00
C LEU A 179 -7.29 -7.35 14.71
N ARG A 180 -8.38 -7.53 15.47
CA ARG A 180 -8.95 -6.46 16.30
C ARG A 180 -7.98 -6.00 17.39
N ALA A 181 -7.27 -6.94 18.04
CA ALA A 181 -6.26 -6.59 19.03
C ALA A 181 -5.09 -5.80 18.41
N GLU A 182 -4.68 -6.15 17.20
CA GLU A 182 -3.66 -5.41 16.45
C GLU A 182 -4.16 -4.01 16.03
N ALA A 183 -5.40 -3.91 15.55
CA ALA A 183 -6.04 -2.62 15.24
C ALA A 183 -6.12 -1.72 16.48
N GLU A 184 -6.45 -2.27 17.65
CA GLU A 184 -6.44 -1.55 18.93
C GLU A 184 -5.05 -1.06 19.33
N LYS A 185 -4.01 -1.86 19.11
CA LYS A 185 -2.62 -1.42 19.34
C LYS A 185 -2.27 -0.22 18.45
N LYS A 186 -2.61 -0.29 17.16
CA LYS A 186 -2.41 0.82 16.21
C LYS A 186 -3.26 2.05 16.54
N ARG A 187 -4.49 1.88 17.06
CA ARG A 187 -5.31 3.01 17.55
C ARG A 187 -4.66 3.78 18.68
N ARG A 188 -3.96 3.10 19.61
CA ARG A 188 -3.21 3.77 20.68
C ARG A 188 -2.05 4.58 20.11
N GLU A 189 -1.34 4.04 19.13
CA GLU A 189 -0.27 4.74 18.42
C GLU A 189 -0.79 5.97 17.67
N LEU A 190 -1.91 5.82 16.95
CA LEU A 190 -2.60 6.91 16.25
C LEU A 190 -2.96 8.05 17.20
N LYS A 191 -3.51 7.76 18.38
CA LYS A 191 -3.78 8.77 19.42
C LYS A 191 -2.50 9.50 19.83
N GLY A 192 -1.39 8.77 20.01
CA GLY A 192 -0.10 9.37 20.34
C GLY A 192 0.46 10.28 19.24
N LEU A 193 0.25 9.95 17.96
CA LEU A 193 0.61 10.82 16.84
C LEU A 193 -0.28 12.06 16.76
N GLN A 194 -1.58 11.91 16.98
CA GLN A 194 -2.53 13.03 17.04
C GLN A 194 -2.17 14.02 18.16
N SER A 195 -1.81 13.54 19.34
CA SER A 195 -1.34 14.39 20.44
C SER A 195 -0.04 15.14 20.10
N ARG A 196 0.92 14.46 19.45
CA ARG A 196 2.17 15.09 18.98
C ARG A 196 1.93 16.16 17.91
N LYS A 197 1.01 15.89 16.97
CA LYS A 197 0.60 16.86 15.95
C LYS A 197 0.01 18.11 16.60
N LEU A 198 -0.93 17.94 17.53
CA LEU A 198 -1.57 19.04 18.26
C LEU A 198 -0.54 19.86 19.05
N LEU A 199 0.43 19.20 19.69
CA LEU A 199 1.51 19.89 20.40
C LEU A 199 2.36 20.75 19.45
N ASN A 200 2.74 20.20 18.29
CA ASN A 200 3.51 20.94 17.28
C ASN A 200 2.72 22.12 16.69
N GLU A 201 1.40 21.97 16.48
CA GLU A 201 0.53 23.05 16.04
C GLU A 201 0.48 24.19 17.08
N LYS A 202 0.38 23.88 18.38
CA LYS A 202 0.45 24.89 19.45
C LYS A 202 1.83 25.57 19.54
N THR A 203 2.92 24.82 19.35
CA THR A 203 4.26 25.42 19.30
C THR A 203 4.40 26.36 18.11
N LEU A 204 3.84 26.00 16.96
CA LEU A 204 3.82 26.85 15.77
C LEU A 204 3.05 28.15 15.99
N GLU A 205 1.90 28.07 16.66
CA GLU A 205 1.07 29.22 17.02
C GLU A 205 1.82 30.18 17.96
N LYS A 206 2.43 29.66 19.03
CA LYS A 206 3.27 30.47 19.93
C LYS A 206 4.44 31.15 19.23
N LEU A 207 5.07 30.49 18.27
CA LEU A 207 6.16 31.10 17.49
C LEU A 207 5.68 32.26 16.63
N ARG A 208 4.47 32.16 16.06
CA ARG A 208 3.85 33.26 15.32
C ARG A 208 3.46 34.42 16.22
N GLU A 209 2.96 34.15 17.43
CA GLU A 209 2.68 35.20 18.43
C GLU A 209 3.96 35.95 18.83
N ILE A 210 5.07 35.23 19.02
CA ILE A 210 6.38 35.83 19.32
C ILE A 210 6.88 36.67 18.15
N GLN A 211 6.71 36.20 16.90
CA GLN A 211 7.07 36.97 15.71
C GLN A 211 6.26 38.28 15.63
N LEU A 212 4.93 38.20 15.77
CA LEU A 212 4.05 39.38 15.77
C LEU A 212 4.45 40.38 16.87
N SER A 213 4.74 39.90 18.08
CA SER A 213 5.18 40.75 19.19
C SER A 213 6.55 41.38 18.95
N ASN A 214 7.46 40.69 18.25
CA ASN A 214 8.75 41.25 17.86
C ASN A 214 8.60 42.31 16.76
N ASP A 215 7.76 42.06 15.77
CA ASP A 215 7.49 43.01 14.68
C ASP A 215 6.87 44.33 15.23
N GLU A 216 6.00 44.24 16.24
CA GLU A 216 5.46 45.41 16.96
C GLU A 216 6.54 46.19 17.74
N ARG A 217 7.54 45.50 18.31
CA ARG A 217 8.69 46.12 19.00
C ARG A 217 9.64 46.81 18.04
N GLU A 218 9.90 46.20 16.89
CA GLU A 218 10.70 46.80 15.83
C GLU A 218 10.01 48.04 15.25
N SER A 219 8.69 47.97 15.03
CA SER A 219 7.91 49.12 14.57
C SER A 219 7.82 50.27 15.60
N SER A 220 8.09 50.01 16.88
CA SER A 220 8.17 51.02 17.95
C SER A 220 9.60 51.49 18.25
N GLY A 221 10.58 51.12 17.42
CA GLY A 221 11.96 51.60 17.48
C GLY A 221 12.84 50.91 18.53
N THR A 222 12.42 49.74 19.03
CA THR A 222 13.20 48.91 19.95
C THR A 222 13.79 47.74 19.17
N GLU A 223 15.12 47.52 19.21
CA GLU A 223 15.78 46.46 18.42
C GLU A 223 15.18 45.07 18.70
N GLY A 224 14.54 44.48 17.68
CA GLY A 224 14.05 43.10 17.68
C GLY A 224 15.04 42.16 17.00
N GLY A 225 15.24 40.98 17.60
CA GLY A 225 16.07 39.92 17.04
C GLY A 225 15.22 38.87 16.32
N THR A 226 15.23 38.88 14.99
CA THR A 226 14.41 37.98 14.13
C THR A 226 15.17 36.77 13.58
N VAL A 227 16.49 36.72 13.72
CA VAL A 227 17.37 35.74 13.09
C VAL A 227 17.38 34.41 13.85
N GLY A 228 16.35 33.58 13.64
CA GLY A 228 16.28 32.21 14.18
C GLY A 228 14.87 31.62 14.30
N LEU A 229 13.83 32.46 14.28
CA LEU A 229 12.43 32.02 14.41
C LEU A 229 11.88 31.39 13.12
N THR A 230 12.30 31.90 11.95
CA THR A 230 11.82 31.45 10.63
C THR A 230 12.28 30.04 10.25
N SER A 231 13.53 29.68 10.59
CA SER A 231 14.08 28.34 10.37
C SER A 231 13.33 27.30 11.22
N ASN A 232 13.10 27.58 12.51
CA ASN A 232 12.35 26.73 13.43
C ASN A 232 10.88 26.54 13.00
N GLU A 233 10.25 27.58 12.46
CA GLU A 233 8.88 27.51 11.96
C GLU A 233 8.75 26.52 10.78
N SER A 234 9.67 26.60 9.83
CA SER A 234 9.68 25.73 8.65
C SER A 234 9.87 24.25 9.02
N GLU A 235 10.72 23.95 10.01
CA GLU A 235 10.93 22.60 10.51
C GLU A 235 9.70 22.05 11.24
N ILE A 236 9.04 22.86 12.06
CA ILE A 236 7.81 22.45 12.74
C ILE A 236 6.70 22.16 11.73
N ARG A 237 6.57 22.98 10.68
CA ARG A 237 5.62 22.73 9.58
C ARG A 237 5.90 21.41 8.85
N ARG A 238 7.19 21.09 8.60
CA ARG A 238 7.58 19.79 8.03
C ARG A 238 7.18 18.64 8.94
N LYS A 239 7.48 18.72 10.24
CA LYS A 239 7.09 17.72 11.24
C LYS A 239 5.57 17.53 11.32
N ILE A 240 4.78 18.61 11.24
CA ILE A 240 3.31 18.53 11.20
C ILE A 240 2.84 17.78 9.94
N ASN A 241 3.43 18.05 8.78
CA ASN A 241 3.06 17.39 7.54
C ASN A 241 3.46 15.90 7.52
N GLU A 242 4.61 15.53 8.09
CA GLU A 242 5.01 14.14 8.30
C GLU A 242 4.02 13.42 9.23
N LEU A 243 3.68 14.03 10.37
CA LEU A 243 2.70 13.47 11.30
C LEU A 243 1.31 13.30 10.65
N LYS A 244 0.89 14.21 9.77
CA LYS A 244 -0.36 14.04 9.00
C LYS A 244 -0.30 12.80 8.11
N LYS A 245 0.79 12.62 7.36
CA LYS A 245 0.97 11.42 6.51
C LYS A 245 0.97 10.13 7.33
N ASP A 246 1.64 10.12 8.48
CA ASP A 246 1.67 8.95 9.37
C ASP A 246 0.30 8.65 9.98
N ILE A 247 -0.45 9.69 10.36
CA ILE A 247 -1.83 9.58 10.84
C ILE A 247 -2.74 8.99 9.76
N ASP A 248 -2.66 9.49 8.53
CA ASP A 248 -3.47 9.00 7.41
C ASP A 248 -3.14 7.54 7.10
N ARG A 249 -1.84 7.21 7.06
CA ARG A 249 -1.37 5.84 6.86
C ARG A 249 -1.89 4.89 7.94
N LEU A 250 -1.68 5.21 9.22
CA LEU A 250 -2.14 4.35 10.32
C LEU A 250 -3.65 4.25 10.38
N SER A 251 -4.39 5.30 10.02
CA SER A 251 -5.85 5.27 9.94
C SER A 251 -6.33 4.29 8.88
N ASN A 252 -5.69 4.28 7.70
CA ASN A 252 -5.99 3.30 6.65
C ASN A 252 -5.62 1.89 7.09
N GLU A 253 -4.44 1.67 7.68
CA GLU A 253 -4.04 0.35 8.20
C GLU A 253 -5.02 -0.18 9.27
N ILE A 254 -5.54 0.68 10.15
CA ILE A 254 -6.57 0.30 11.13
C ILE A 254 -7.85 -0.11 10.43
N ARG A 255 -8.29 0.65 9.42
CA ARG A 255 -9.51 0.35 8.66
C ARG A 255 -9.41 -1.01 7.97
N ASP A 256 -8.29 -1.27 7.30
CA ASP A 256 -8.04 -2.53 6.61
C ASP A 256 -8.12 -3.71 7.58
N LEU A 257 -7.43 -3.61 8.74
CA LEU A 257 -7.48 -4.63 9.80
C LEU A 257 -8.89 -4.89 10.33
N GLU A 258 -9.74 -3.86 10.41
CA GLU A 258 -11.13 -4.00 10.85
C GLU A 258 -12.04 -4.63 9.79
N GLU A 259 -11.88 -4.23 8.53
CA GLU A 259 -12.59 -4.84 7.40
C GLU A 259 -12.24 -6.32 7.27
N ASP A 260 -10.98 -6.65 7.50
CA ASP A 260 -10.47 -8.00 7.54
C ASP A 260 -11.03 -8.85 8.68
N ALA A 261 -11.07 -8.29 9.88
CA ALA A 261 -11.66 -8.95 11.03
C ALA A 261 -13.15 -9.24 10.79
N LYS A 262 -13.89 -8.31 10.18
CA LYS A 262 -15.29 -8.51 9.77
C LYS A 262 -15.42 -9.61 8.72
N SER A 263 -14.52 -9.66 7.74
CA SER A 263 -14.52 -10.70 6.71
C SER A 263 -14.34 -12.09 7.31
N LEU A 264 -13.41 -12.25 8.26
CA LEU A 264 -13.18 -13.51 8.98
C LEU A 264 -14.37 -13.90 9.88
N GLU A 265 -15.02 -12.93 10.50
CA GLU A 265 -16.23 -13.18 11.31
C GLU A 265 -17.40 -13.67 10.44
N ASN A 266 -17.60 -13.06 9.27
CA ASN A 266 -18.57 -13.52 8.28
C ASN A 266 -18.24 -14.95 7.78
N GLN A 267 -16.96 -15.25 7.55
CA GLN A 267 -16.53 -16.61 7.19
C GLN A 267 -16.79 -17.62 8.30
N SER A 268 -16.55 -17.25 9.57
CA SER A 268 -16.90 -18.09 10.72
C SER A 268 -18.38 -18.47 10.71
N ILE A 269 -19.25 -17.49 10.46
CA ILE A 269 -20.70 -17.70 10.38
C ILE A 269 -21.04 -18.65 9.21
N ILE A 270 -20.44 -18.45 8.04
CA ILE A 270 -20.67 -19.32 6.87
C ILE A 270 -20.26 -20.77 7.17
N PHE A 271 -19.12 -20.97 7.83
CA PHE A 271 -18.67 -22.31 8.22
C PHE A 271 -19.61 -22.97 9.25
N GLU A 272 -20.07 -22.23 10.27
CA GLU A 272 -21.03 -22.74 11.25
C GLU A 272 -22.39 -23.10 10.61
N GLN A 273 -22.88 -22.26 9.70
CA GLN A 273 -24.12 -22.50 8.95
C GLN A 273 -24.00 -23.74 8.08
N ARG A 274 -22.89 -23.89 7.33
CA ARG A 274 -22.65 -25.05 6.47
C ARG A 274 -22.49 -26.34 7.27
N ALA A 275 -21.78 -26.29 8.41
CA ALA A 275 -21.68 -27.45 9.32
C ALA A 275 -23.07 -27.91 9.80
N SER A 276 -23.90 -26.95 10.22
CA SER A 276 -25.26 -27.22 10.69
C SER A 276 -26.18 -27.75 9.58
N GLN A 277 -26.03 -27.24 8.36
CA GLN A 277 -26.76 -27.74 7.18
C GLN A 277 -26.40 -29.19 6.87
N ILE A 278 -25.12 -29.56 6.91
CA ILE A 278 -24.65 -30.92 6.64
C ILE A 278 -25.19 -31.91 7.70
N GLU A 279 -25.22 -31.51 8.97
CA GLU A 279 -25.79 -32.33 10.05
C GLU A 279 -27.32 -32.46 9.97
N SER A 280 -28.02 -31.47 9.40
CA SER A 280 -29.46 -31.51 9.21
C SER A 280 -29.92 -32.38 8.03
N ILE A 281 -29.01 -32.79 7.14
CA ILE A 281 -29.33 -33.72 6.05
C ILE A 281 -29.53 -35.12 6.68
N PRO A 282 -30.73 -35.71 6.58
CA PRO A 282 -30.99 -37.03 7.14
C PRO A 282 -30.04 -38.05 6.49
N LYS A 283 -29.25 -38.76 7.31
CA LYS A 283 -28.45 -39.89 6.84
C LYS A 283 -29.41 -40.94 6.29
N VAL A 284 -29.46 -41.08 4.96
CA VAL A 284 -30.16 -42.19 4.30
C VAL A 284 -29.47 -43.47 4.79
N LYS A 285 -30.21 -44.27 5.57
CA LYS A 285 -29.80 -45.61 6.01
C LYS A 285 -29.86 -46.60 4.86
#